data_AF-A4SXN2-F1
#
_entry.id   AF-A4SXN2-F1
#
_cell.length_a   1.000
_cell.length_b   1.000
_cell.length_c   1.000
_cell.angle_alpha   90.00
_cell.angle_beta   90.00
_cell.angle_gamma   90.00
#
_symmetry.space_group_name_H-M   'P 1'
#
loop_
_entity.id
_entity.type
_entity.pdbx_description
1 polymer ?
#
loop_
_entity_poly.entity_id
_entity_poly.type
_entity_poly.pdbx_seq_one_letter_code
_entity_poly.pdbx_strand_id
1 'polypeptide(L)'
;MHLIKTLFCAVLLISANTFAADINIPSSKDGSFLVAQNTIRDDIRARESSARSGDARNKNANEGSADPKSKTLLGKTGLTQCQGEFALCAASTCTPTGKKIKVNEDGGKTSRLYEEASCTCPIIDKKIAEANGVDLVGLAAVNEGNMKGSCDRPGPGKIWSYFASGITVYPQESATPPFAPRTAVPQTCAAGSVGTNCWNFECTVDKPQPGSPRTATCFCPIGESYIGHKASPKDALETMAGGYYPSPTQACSQLPVSGPIPANL
;
A
#
# COMPACT_ATOMS: atom_id res chain seq x y z
N MET A 1 25.58 -11.74 -68.26
CA MET A 1 25.35 -12.58 -67.07
C MET A 1 26.10 -11.97 -65.90
N HIS A 2 25.40 -11.19 -65.07
CA HIS A 2 25.96 -10.55 -63.88
C HIS A 2 25.93 -11.53 -62.71
N LEU A 3 27.10 -11.91 -62.20
CA LEU A 3 27.27 -12.42 -60.84
C LEU A 3 27.55 -11.22 -59.93
N ILE A 4 26.84 -11.13 -58.79
CA ILE A 4 27.32 -10.56 -57.51
C ILE A 4 26.18 -10.66 -56.47
N LYS A 5 26.60 -10.89 -55.21
CA LYS A 5 25.88 -10.78 -53.91
C LYS A 5 25.12 -12.00 -53.41
N THR A 6 25.78 -12.72 -52.48
CA THR A 6 25.20 -12.94 -51.15
C THR A 6 26.31 -13.15 -50.12
N LEU A 7 26.51 -12.15 -49.26
CA LEU A 7 27.33 -12.20 -48.06
C LEU A 7 26.39 -12.59 -46.92
N PHE A 8 26.54 -13.79 -46.36
CA PHE A 8 25.78 -14.23 -45.19
C PHE A 8 26.50 -13.76 -43.92
N CYS A 9 25.93 -12.78 -43.21
CA CYS A 9 26.29 -12.46 -41.84
C CYS A 9 25.62 -13.47 -40.90
N ALA A 10 26.42 -14.32 -40.25
CA ALA A 10 25.99 -15.10 -39.10
C ALA A 10 25.97 -14.18 -37.86
N VAL A 11 24.77 -13.86 -37.38
CA VAL A 11 24.56 -13.19 -36.09
C VAL A 11 24.43 -14.27 -35.01
N LEU A 12 25.30 -14.20 -34.01
CA LEU A 12 25.28 -14.99 -32.79
C LEU A 12 23.96 -14.79 -32.02
N LEU A 13 23.19 -15.86 -31.87
CA LEU A 13 22.14 -15.97 -30.86
C LEU A 13 22.78 -16.37 -29.53
N ILE A 14 22.95 -15.40 -28.63
CA ILE A 14 23.21 -15.65 -27.21
C ILE A 14 21.84 -15.74 -26.55
N SER A 15 21.44 -16.95 -26.18
CA SER A 15 20.27 -17.21 -25.35
C SER A 15 20.50 -16.66 -23.94
N ALA A 16 19.79 -15.60 -23.58
CA ALA A 16 19.69 -15.13 -22.21
C ALA A 16 18.84 -16.11 -21.39
N ASN A 17 19.44 -16.67 -20.34
CA ASN A 17 18.72 -17.44 -19.32
C ASN A 17 17.77 -16.49 -18.56
N THR A 18 16.47 -16.58 -18.83
CA THR A 18 15.43 -16.04 -17.96
C THR A 18 15.35 -16.91 -16.70
N PHE A 19 15.93 -16.42 -15.60
CA PHE A 19 15.57 -16.88 -14.27
C PHE A 19 14.19 -16.32 -13.93
N ALA A 20 13.13 -17.07 -14.25
CA ALA A 20 11.87 -16.93 -13.56
C ALA A 20 12.03 -17.57 -12.18
N ALA A 21 12.34 -16.76 -11.18
CA ALA A 21 12.14 -17.17 -9.80
C ALA A 21 10.64 -17.07 -9.52
N ASP A 22 9.94 -18.19 -9.66
CA ASP A 22 8.60 -18.37 -9.10
C ASP A 22 8.69 -18.32 -7.58
N ILE A 23 8.68 -17.10 -7.02
CA ILE A 23 8.42 -16.92 -5.59
C ILE A 23 6.91 -16.96 -5.41
N ASN A 24 6.42 -18.17 -5.15
CA ASN A 24 5.04 -18.44 -4.82
C ASN A 24 4.77 -17.94 -3.38
N ILE A 25 4.63 -16.61 -3.22
CA ILE A 25 4.18 -16.03 -1.94
C ILE A 25 2.66 -16.18 -1.89
N PRO A 26 2.10 -16.85 -0.86
CA PRO A 26 0.67 -17.00 -0.75
C PRO A 26 0.01 -15.62 -0.60
N SER A 27 -0.80 -15.25 -1.59
CA SER A 27 -1.74 -14.13 -1.52
C SER A 27 -2.67 -14.37 -0.33
N SER A 28 -2.33 -13.77 0.82
CA SER A 28 -3.13 -13.88 2.04
C SER A 28 -4.36 -13.01 1.90
N LYS A 29 -5.51 -13.67 1.77
CA LYS A 29 -6.82 -13.04 1.60
C LYS A 29 -7.32 -12.30 2.84
N ASP A 30 -6.62 -12.39 3.98
CA ASP A 30 -7.17 -12.05 5.29
C ASP A 30 -6.53 -10.83 5.96
N GLY A 31 -5.72 -10.04 5.25
CA GLY A 31 -5.02 -8.91 5.87
C GLY A 31 -3.99 -9.33 6.91
N SER A 32 -3.54 -10.60 6.89
CA SER A 32 -2.51 -11.11 7.79
C SER A 32 -1.21 -10.31 7.70
N PHE A 33 -0.98 -9.63 6.58
CA PHE A 33 0.14 -8.73 6.38
C PHE A 33 0.10 -7.49 7.29
N LEU A 34 -1.08 -6.90 7.47
CA LEU A 34 -1.29 -5.77 8.41
C LEU A 34 -1.03 -6.22 9.85
N VAL A 35 -1.34 -7.48 10.16
CA VAL A 35 -1.07 -8.10 11.47
C VAL A 35 0.41 -8.45 11.64
N ALA A 36 1.08 -8.94 10.59
CA ALA A 36 2.47 -9.39 10.65
C ALA A 36 3.49 -8.25 10.74
N GLN A 37 3.16 -7.06 10.24
CA GLN A 37 3.98 -5.86 10.47
C GLN A 37 3.98 -5.41 11.95
N ASN A 38 2.98 -5.83 12.75
CA ASN A 38 2.89 -5.48 14.16
C ASN A 38 3.95 -6.19 15.01
N THR A 39 4.21 -7.47 14.76
CA THR A 39 5.20 -8.26 15.54
C THR A 39 6.61 -7.70 15.36
N ILE A 40 6.93 -7.18 14.17
CA ILE A 40 8.24 -6.58 13.86
C ILE A 40 8.41 -5.22 14.55
N ARG A 41 7.34 -4.40 14.65
CA ARG A 41 7.40 -3.11 15.34
C ARG A 41 7.65 -3.25 16.84
N ASP A 42 7.00 -4.22 17.49
CA ASP A 42 7.22 -4.48 18.91
C ASP A 42 8.67 -4.93 19.18
N ASP A 43 9.27 -5.72 18.29
CA ASP A 43 10.67 -6.15 18.40
C ASP A 43 11.67 -4.99 18.19
N ILE A 44 11.44 -4.11 17.21
CA ILE A 44 12.29 -2.93 16.98
C ILE A 44 12.23 -1.97 18.18
N ARG A 45 11.04 -1.71 18.75
CA ARG A 45 10.89 -0.82 19.91
C ARG A 45 11.47 -1.47 21.18
N ALA A 46 11.28 -2.77 21.38
CA ALA A 46 11.89 -3.51 22.48
C ALA A 46 13.43 -3.43 22.41
N ARG A 47 14.01 -3.54 21.21
CA ARG A 47 15.45 -3.36 20.97
C ARG A 47 15.93 -1.93 21.25
N GLU A 48 15.18 -0.90 20.85
CA GLU A 48 15.53 0.50 21.16
C GLU A 48 15.43 0.82 22.66
N SER A 49 14.43 0.29 23.36
CA SER A 49 14.31 0.47 24.82
C SER A 49 15.35 -0.32 25.61
N SER A 50 15.73 -1.51 25.13
CA SER A 50 16.78 -2.33 25.75
C SER A 50 18.17 -1.74 25.54
N ALA A 51 18.39 -1.03 24.43
CA ALA A 51 19.63 -0.30 24.19
C ALA A 51 19.82 0.95 25.07
N ARG A 52 18.75 1.43 25.73
CA ARG A 52 18.80 2.57 26.67
C ARG A 52 18.79 2.16 28.15
N SER A 53 18.40 0.93 28.47
CA SER A 53 18.36 0.45 29.85
C SER A 53 19.55 -0.47 30.11
N GLY A 54 20.70 0.15 30.34
CA GLY A 54 21.77 -0.53 31.05
C GLY A 54 21.30 -0.85 32.46
N ASP A 55 21.52 -2.10 32.85
CA ASP A 55 21.63 -2.65 34.21
C ASP A 55 20.53 -3.56 34.78
N ALA A 56 21.05 -4.67 35.35
CA ALA A 56 20.54 -5.55 36.40
C ALA A 56 19.49 -6.67 36.17
N ARG A 57 20.04 -7.91 36.08
CA ARG A 57 19.75 -9.12 36.88
C ARG A 57 18.34 -9.76 36.92
N ASN A 58 18.24 -10.86 36.17
CA ASN A 58 17.85 -12.25 36.55
C ASN A 58 16.99 -12.49 37.83
N LYS A 59 15.79 -13.09 37.69
CA LYS A 59 15.44 -14.46 38.17
C LYS A 59 13.96 -14.85 37.97
N ASN A 60 13.80 -16.14 37.70
CA ASN A 60 12.65 -17.04 37.92
C ASN A 60 11.60 -17.21 36.80
N ALA A 61 11.67 -18.40 36.21
CA ALA A 61 10.59 -19.08 35.52
C ALA A 61 9.46 -19.44 36.49
N ASN A 62 8.21 -19.18 36.08
CA ASN A 62 7.10 -20.07 36.38
C ASN A 62 5.99 -19.90 35.33
N GLU A 63 5.40 -21.04 34.96
CA GLU A 63 4.39 -21.23 33.93
C GLU A 63 3.06 -20.52 34.23
N GLY A 64 2.33 -20.20 33.14
CA GLY A 64 0.88 -20.00 33.20
C GLY A 64 0.41 -18.55 33.26
N SER A 65 0.48 -17.83 32.13
CA SER A 65 -0.56 -16.87 31.74
C SER A 65 -0.30 -16.35 30.34
N ALA A 66 -1.35 -16.36 29.52
CA ALA A 66 -1.39 -15.75 28.19
C ALA A 66 -0.78 -14.34 28.25
N ASP A 67 0.22 -14.12 27.40
CA ASP A 67 0.97 -12.87 27.31
C ASP A 67 0.01 -11.71 26.95
N PRO A 68 -0.22 -10.72 27.84
CA PRO A 68 -1.19 -9.66 27.59
C PRO A 68 -0.66 -8.54 26.67
N LYS A 69 0.55 -8.66 26.13
CA LYS A 69 1.26 -7.58 25.42
C LYS A 69 1.04 -7.51 23.91
N SER A 70 0.41 -8.51 23.30
CA SER A 70 0.10 -8.49 21.85
C SER A 70 -1.12 -7.61 21.48
N LYS A 71 -1.92 -7.17 22.45
CA LYS A 71 -3.14 -6.37 22.24
C LYS A 71 -2.90 -4.88 21.95
N THR A 72 -1.67 -4.37 21.97
CA THR A 72 -1.43 -2.93 22.22
C THR A 72 -1.25 -2.02 21.02
N LEU A 73 -1.24 -2.49 19.76
CA LEU A 73 -1.00 -1.59 18.61
C LEU A 73 -2.20 -1.47 17.66
N LEU A 74 -2.74 -2.58 17.19
CA LEU A 74 -4.00 -2.61 16.42
C LEU A 74 -5.17 -1.99 17.20
N GLY A 75 -5.19 -2.18 18.53
CA GLY A 75 -6.15 -1.51 19.40
C GLY A 75 -5.94 0.01 19.49
N LYS A 76 -4.71 0.51 19.30
CA LYS A 76 -4.41 1.95 19.31
C LYS A 76 -4.70 2.62 17.98
N THR A 77 -4.46 1.93 16.87
CA THR A 77 -4.71 2.46 15.52
C THR A 77 -6.21 2.66 15.25
N GLY A 78 -7.07 2.02 16.05
CA GLY A 78 -8.52 2.06 15.85
C GLY A 78 -8.91 1.31 14.59
N LEU A 79 -8.24 0.19 14.27
CA LEU A 79 -8.57 -0.59 13.10
C LEU A 79 -10.05 -1.01 13.13
N THR A 80 -10.80 -0.57 12.13
CA THR A 80 -12.24 -0.80 12.04
C THR A 80 -12.70 -0.88 10.59
N GLN A 81 -13.93 -1.35 10.41
CA GLN A 81 -14.65 -1.33 9.14
C GLN A 81 -15.46 -0.03 9.03
N CYS A 82 -15.23 0.71 7.95
CA CYS A 82 -15.97 1.91 7.60
C CYS A 82 -16.93 1.62 6.45
N GLN A 83 -18.21 1.89 6.68
CA GLN A 83 -19.29 1.70 5.71
C GLN A 83 -19.36 2.88 4.73
N GLY A 84 -19.74 2.59 3.49
CA GLY A 84 -20.01 3.61 2.46
C GLY A 84 -18.88 3.76 1.44
N GLU A 85 -19.05 4.73 0.55
CA GLU A 85 -18.08 4.95 -0.54
C GLU A 85 -16.71 5.38 0.01
N PHE A 86 -15.64 4.89 -0.62
CA PHE A 86 -14.26 5.25 -0.28
C PHE A 86 -13.37 5.31 -1.52
N ALA A 87 -12.25 6.01 -1.42
CA ALA A 87 -11.22 6.00 -2.45
C ALA A 87 -10.28 4.79 -2.25
N LEU A 88 -10.07 3.97 -3.28
CA LEU A 88 -9.16 2.83 -3.24
C LEU A 88 -7.88 3.14 -4.02
N CYS A 89 -6.90 3.70 -3.34
CA CYS A 89 -5.68 4.19 -3.96
C CYS A 89 -4.68 3.10 -4.41
N ALA A 90 -4.91 1.83 -4.06
CA ALA A 90 -4.05 0.72 -4.47
C ALA A 90 -3.91 0.56 -6.00
N ALA A 91 -4.78 1.21 -6.78
CA ALA A 91 -4.78 1.21 -8.24
C ALA A 91 -3.76 2.17 -8.89
N SER A 92 -3.13 3.03 -8.09
CA SER A 92 -2.60 4.31 -8.56
C SER A 92 -1.11 4.51 -8.27
N THR A 93 -0.46 5.17 -9.20
CA THR A 93 0.83 5.83 -9.06
C THR A 93 0.61 7.29 -8.66
N CYS A 94 1.66 7.95 -8.15
CA CYS A 94 1.52 9.26 -7.54
C CYS A 94 2.57 10.24 -8.05
N THR A 95 2.22 11.53 -8.03
CA THR A 95 3.12 12.62 -8.42
C THR A 95 3.53 13.43 -7.19
N PRO A 96 4.82 13.71 -6.97
CA PRO A 96 5.26 14.60 -5.90
C PRO A 96 4.62 15.99 -6.03
N THR A 97 4.16 16.54 -4.92
CA THR A 97 3.58 17.89 -4.90
C THR A 97 4.60 18.98 -4.56
N GLY A 98 5.75 18.59 -3.99
CA GLY A 98 6.72 19.50 -3.40
C GLY A 98 6.32 20.07 -2.03
N LYS A 99 5.18 19.63 -1.47
CA LYS A 99 4.70 20.03 -0.15
C LYS A 99 5.01 18.97 0.90
N LYS A 100 4.77 19.33 2.16
CA LYS A 100 4.83 18.42 3.30
C LYS A 100 3.43 18.10 3.79
N ILE A 101 3.20 16.86 4.21
CA ILE A 101 1.96 16.42 4.86
C ILE A 101 2.25 15.99 6.30
N LYS A 102 1.37 16.37 7.23
CA LYS A 102 1.42 15.95 8.63
C LYS A 102 0.60 14.68 8.80
N VAL A 103 1.24 13.64 9.33
CA VAL A 103 0.66 12.31 9.52
C VAL A 103 0.58 12.03 11.02
N ASN A 104 -0.57 11.56 11.48
CA ASN A 104 -0.80 11.05 12.83
C ASN A 104 -0.22 9.63 12.92
N GLU A 105 0.55 9.41 13.98
CA GLU A 105 1.29 8.18 14.24
C GLU A 105 1.03 7.70 15.69
N ASP A 106 1.14 6.39 15.94
CA ASP A 106 1.01 5.78 17.28
C ASP A 106 -0.37 5.97 17.91
N GLY A 107 -1.42 5.74 17.12
CA GLY A 107 -2.81 5.94 17.53
C GLY A 107 -3.13 7.41 17.81
N GLY A 108 -2.61 8.31 16.98
CA GLY A 108 -2.85 9.76 17.07
C GLY A 108 -2.09 10.47 18.18
N LYS A 109 -1.17 9.79 18.87
CA LYS A 109 -0.39 10.36 19.98
C LYS A 109 0.79 11.19 19.52
N THR A 110 1.33 10.85 18.37
CA THR A 110 2.47 11.53 17.76
C THR A 110 2.12 11.95 16.35
N SER A 111 2.95 12.82 15.78
CA SER A 111 2.79 13.21 14.38
C SER A 111 4.13 13.53 13.75
N ARG A 112 4.27 13.25 12.46
CA ARG A 112 5.49 13.50 11.69
C ARG A 112 5.16 14.16 10.35
N LEU A 113 6.11 14.93 9.83
CA LEU A 113 6.04 15.50 8.49
C LEU A 113 6.71 14.58 7.47
N TYR A 114 6.01 14.31 6.38
CA TYR A 114 6.49 13.57 5.22
C TYR A 114 6.42 14.44 3.97
N GLU A 115 7.17 14.10 2.93
CA GLU A 115 6.92 14.66 1.60
C GLU A 115 5.54 14.20 1.10
N GLU A 116 4.82 15.07 0.41
CA GLU A 116 3.45 14.80 -0.06
C GLU A 116 3.45 14.43 -1.55
N ALA A 117 2.71 13.38 -1.89
CA ALA A 117 2.35 13.04 -3.25
C ALA A 117 0.83 13.18 -3.47
N SER A 118 0.45 13.47 -4.71
CA SER A 118 -0.93 13.50 -5.18
C SER A 118 -1.19 12.25 -6.00
N CYS A 119 -2.25 11.52 -5.67
CA CYS A 119 -2.65 10.28 -6.33
C CYS A 119 -4.11 10.38 -6.78
N THR A 120 -4.42 9.94 -8.01
CA THR A 120 -5.82 9.86 -8.48
C THR A 120 -6.35 8.47 -8.22
N CYS A 121 -7.27 8.34 -7.27
CA CYS A 121 -7.76 7.06 -6.80
C CYS A 121 -9.20 6.82 -7.28
N PRO A 122 -9.56 5.62 -7.74
CA PRO A 122 -10.94 5.30 -8.04
C PRO A 122 -11.79 5.30 -6.76
N ILE A 123 -13.04 5.75 -6.89
CA ILE A 123 -14.03 5.64 -5.82
C ILE A 123 -14.73 4.30 -5.96
N ILE A 124 -14.64 3.49 -4.91
CA ILE A 124 -15.42 2.26 -4.78
C ILE A 124 -16.82 2.67 -4.33
N ASP A 125 -17.78 2.38 -5.19
CA ASP A 125 -19.19 2.59 -4.95
C ASP A 125 -19.94 1.26 -4.82
N LYS A 126 -21.24 1.38 -4.55
CA LYS A 126 -22.10 0.21 -4.37
C LYS A 126 -22.08 -0.73 -5.58
N LYS A 127 -22.03 -0.18 -6.80
CA LYS A 127 -22.02 -0.98 -8.03
C LYS A 127 -20.75 -1.82 -8.13
N ILE A 128 -19.59 -1.24 -7.79
CA ILE A 128 -18.32 -1.98 -7.79
C ILE A 128 -18.32 -3.06 -6.69
N ALA A 129 -18.82 -2.74 -5.50
CA ALA A 129 -18.91 -3.71 -4.41
C ALA A 129 -19.81 -4.90 -4.76
N GLU A 130 -21.01 -4.64 -5.30
CA GLU A 130 -21.95 -5.67 -5.76
C GLU A 130 -21.37 -6.53 -6.88
N ALA A 131 -20.63 -5.94 -7.83
CA ALA A 131 -19.97 -6.68 -8.89
C ALA A 131 -18.85 -7.61 -8.38
N ASN A 132 -18.29 -7.32 -7.20
CA ASN A 132 -17.34 -8.19 -6.50
C ASN A 132 -18.04 -9.15 -5.53
N GLY A 133 -19.36 -9.07 -5.34
CA GLY A 133 -20.12 -9.91 -4.42
C GLY A 133 -19.82 -9.65 -2.95
N VAL A 134 -19.46 -8.41 -2.59
CA VAL A 134 -19.09 -8.01 -1.22
C VAL A 134 -19.86 -6.77 -0.77
N ASP A 135 -19.90 -6.55 0.55
CA ASP A 135 -20.45 -5.31 1.12
C ASP A 135 -19.56 -4.10 0.80
N LEU A 136 -20.19 -2.92 0.70
CA LEU A 136 -19.48 -1.65 0.49
C LEU A 136 -18.81 -1.18 1.79
N VAL A 137 -17.68 -1.81 2.10
CA VAL A 137 -16.91 -1.61 3.34
C VAL A 137 -15.43 -1.47 3.01
N GLY A 138 -14.81 -0.45 3.60
CA GLY A 138 -13.35 -0.30 3.62
C GLY A 138 -12.79 -0.53 5.03
N LEU A 139 -11.55 -1.00 5.12
CA LEU A 139 -10.79 -1.06 6.35
C LEU A 139 -10.06 0.26 6.57
N ALA A 140 -10.10 0.78 7.79
CA ALA A 140 -9.44 2.01 8.19
C ALA A 140 -8.78 1.87 9.57
N ALA A 141 -7.60 2.45 9.73
CA ALA A 141 -7.02 2.75 11.04
C ALA A 141 -7.34 4.20 11.39
N VAL A 142 -8.49 4.42 12.03
CA VAL A 142 -9.08 5.76 12.19
C VAL A 142 -8.25 6.72 13.05
N ASN A 143 -7.27 6.22 13.80
CA ASN A 143 -6.35 7.03 14.60
C ASN A 143 -4.99 7.27 13.91
N GLU A 144 -4.77 6.75 12.70
CA GLU A 144 -3.57 6.95 11.89
C GLU A 144 -3.85 7.87 10.69
N GLY A 145 -2.83 8.21 9.90
CA GLY A 145 -3.00 9.03 8.70
C GLY A 145 -3.40 10.46 9.05
N ASN A 146 -4.48 10.98 8.47
CA ASN A 146 -5.07 12.26 8.89
C ASN A 146 -6.54 12.13 9.32
N MET A 147 -7.01 10.90 9.55
CA MET A 147 -8.28 10.63 10.21
C MET A 147 -8.25 11.08 11.68
N LYS A 148 -9.44 11.27 12.25
CA LYS A 148 -9.65 11.83 13.60
C LYS A 148 -10.51 10.90 14.47
N GLY A 149 -10.26 9.60 14.39
CA GLY A 149 -10.91 8.58 15.22
C GLY A 149 -12.32 8.18 14.79
N SER A 150 -12.77 8.57 13.59
CA SER A 150 -14.11 8.25 13.07
C SER A 150 -14.09 7.90 11.58
N CYS A 151 -15.00 7.01 11.17
CA CYS A 151 -15.34 6.72 9.78
C CYS A 151 -16.23 7.79 9.13
N ASP A 152 -16.71 8.77 9.90
CA ASP A 152 -17.57 9.82 9.38
C ASP A 152 -16.90 10.55 8.22
N ARG A 153 -17.68 10.80 7.17
CA ARG A 153 -17.20 11.47 5.96
C ARG A 153 -16.49 12.79 6.33
N PRO A 154 -15.33 13.13 5.72
CA PRO A 154 -14.55 14.31 6.13
C PRO A 154 -15.27 15.64 5.87
N GLY A 155 -16.23 15.63 4.94
CA GLY A 155 -17.07 16.78 4.62
C GLY A 155 -17.69 16.69 3.22
N PRO A 156 -18.44 17.73 2.81
CA PRO A 156 -18.97 17.83 1.46
C PRO A 156 -17.86 17.77 0.40
N GLY A 157 -18.04 16.94 -0.63
CA GLY A 157 -17.03 16.77 -1.69
C GLY A 157 -15.74 16.07 -1.26
N LYS A 158 -15.64 15.60 -0.01
CA LYS A 158 -14.48 14.91 0.54
C LYS A 158 -14.78 13.45 0.83
N ILE A 159 -13.79 12.57 0.67
CA ILE A 159 -13.93 11.13 0.90
C ILE A 159 -12.66 10.61 1.57
N TRP A 160 -12.75 9.56 2.37
CA TRP A 160 -11.58 8.89 2.92
C TRP A 160 -11.04 7.84 1.95
N SER A 161 -9.73 7.63 1.96
CA SER A 161 -9.10 6.51 1.30
C SER A 161 -8.92 5.31 2.24
N TYR A 162 -9.41 4.15 1.81
CA TYR A 162 -9.40 2.92 2.59
C TYR A 162 -8.73 1.78 1.82
N PHE A 163 -8.42 0.71 2.55
CA PHE A 163 -8.04 -0.57 1.99
C PHE A 163 -9.26 -1.49 1.89
N ALA A 164 -9.30 -2.39 0.92
CA ALA A 164 -10.35 -3.41 0.81
C ALA A 164 -9.76 -4.71 0.24
N SER A 165 -9.78 -5.79 1.02
CA SER A 165 -9.30 -7.11 0.58
C SER A 165 -10.33 -7.87 -0.27
N GLY A 166 -11.63 -7.57 -0.11
CA GLY A 166 -12.71 -8.24 -0.85
C GLY A 166 -12.97 -7.67 -2.25
N ILE A 167 -12.41 -6.50 -2.57
CA ILE A 167 -12.60 -5.84 -3.87
C ILE A 167 -11.41 -6.19 -4.77
N THR A 168 -11.60 -7.17 -5.65
CA THR A 168 -10.52 -7.70 -6.50
C THR A 168 -10.58 -7.19 -7.93
N VAL A 169 -11.75 -6.75 -8.40
CA VAL A 169 -11.94 -6.09 -9.70
C VAL A 169 -12.38 -4.66 -9.47
N TYR A 170 -11.53 -3.71 -9.84
CA TYR A 170 -11.80 -2.28 -9.69
C TYR A 170 -11.09 -1.48 -10.79
N PRO A 171 -11.46 -0.21 -11.00
CA PRO A 171 -10.79 0.65 -11.96
C PRO A 171 -9.28 0.76 -11.72
N GLN A 172 -8.46 0.44 -12.72
CA GLN A 172 -6.99 0.51 -12.63
C GLN A 172 -6.45 1.70 -13.41
N GLU A 173 -5.68 2.60 -12.79
CA GLU A 173 -5.08 3.75 -13.48
C GLU A 173 -4.30 3.30 -14.72
N SER A 174 -3.56 2.20 -14.57
CA SER A 174 -2.70 1.62 -15.59
C SER A 174 -3.42 0.92 -16.75
N ALA A 175 -4.74 0.78 -16.71
CA ALA A 175 -5.48 0.11 -17.77
C ALA A 175 -5.58 0.96 -19.05
N THR A 176 -5.94 0.33 -20.16
CA THR A 176 -6.28 1.00 -21.42
C THR A 176 -7.73 0.65 -21.81
N PRO A 177 -8.66 1.62 -21.79
CA PRO A 177 -8.49 3.01 -21.36
C PRO A 177 -8.19 3.13 -19.84
N PRO A 178 -7.59 4.26 -19.39
CA PRO A 178 -7.29 4.49 -17.97
C PRO A 178 -8.52 4.32 -17.09
N PHE A 179 -8.32 3.72 -15.92
CA PHE A 179 -9.38 3.38 -14.97
C PHE A 179 -10.45 2.43 -15.55
N ALA A 180 -10.17 1.67 -16.61
CA ALA A 180 -11.01 0.55 -16.95
C ALA A 180 -11.03 -0.49 -15.80
N PRO A 181 -12.19 -1.11 -15.49
CA PRO A 181 -12.26 -2.18 -14.50
C PRO A 181 -11.39 -3.36 -14.91
N ARG A 182 -10.52 -3.76 -14.00
CA ARG A 182 -9.55 -4.84 -14.18
C ARG A 182 -9.31 -5.54 -12.85
N THR A 183 -8.94 -6.81 -12.91
CA THR A 183 -8.50 -7.55 -11.74
C THR A 183 -7.22 -6.93 -11.21
N ALA A 184 -7.10 -6.77 -9.90
CA ALA A 184 -5.88 -6.27 -9.30
C ALA A 184 -4.74 -7.27 -9.51
N VAL A 185 -3.58 -6.78 -9.95
CA VAL A 185 -2.39 -7.59 -10.17
C VAL A 185 -1.33 -7.12 -9.18
N PRO A 186 -1.07 -7.87 -8.10
CA PRO A 186 -0.04 -7.50 -7.13
C PRO A 186 1.34 -7.60 -7.78
N GLN A 187 2.22 -6.69 -7.37
CA GLN A 187 3.60 -6.61 -7.81
C GLN A 187 4.50 -6.29 -6.64
N THR A 188 5.72 -6.83 -6.70
CA THR A 188 6.75 -6.56 -5.71
C THR A 188 7.78 -5.59 -6.27
N CYS A 189 7.92 -4.45 -5.60
CA CYS A 189 9.03 -3.52 -5.81
C CYS A 189 10.21 -3.92 -4.92
N ALA A 190 11.42 -3.88 -5.47
CA ALA A 190 12.63 -4.27 -4.78
C ALA A 190 12.88 -3.42 -3.51
N ALA A 191 13.63 -3.98 -2.55
CA ALA A 191 14.06 -3.25 -1.36
C ALA A 191 14.78 -1.95 -1.74
N GLY A 192 14.50 -0.88 -1.01
CA GLY A 192 15.00 0.47 -1.29
C GLY A 192 14.13 1.27 -2.28
N SER A 193 13.09 0.66 -2.86
CA SER A 193 12.06 1.41 -3.58
C SER A 193 11.32 2.36 -2.65
N VAL A 194 10.79 3.45 -3.20
CA VAL A 194 10.00 4.44 -2.46
C VAL A 194 8.57 4.42 -2.96
N GLY A 195 7.64 4.16 -2.05
CA GLY A 195 6.20 4.16 -2.32
C GLY A 195 5.47 5.25 -1.58
N THR A 196 4.16 5.28 -1.80
CA THR A 196 3.23 6.22 -1.16
C THR A 196 2.23 5.44 -0.31
N ASN A 197 1.99 5.86 0.93
CA ASN A 197 0.91 5.30 1.73
C ASN A 197 -0.32 6.22 1.65
N CYS A 198 -1.39 5.73 1.04
CA CYS A 198 -2.65 6.46 0.97
C CYS A 198 -3.73 5.87 1.88
N TRP A 199 -3.40 5.04 2.87
CA TRP A 199 -4.40 4.48 3.77
C TRP A 199 -4.76 5.48 4.87
N ASN A 200 -6.05 5.78 5.07
CA ASN A 200 -6.56 6.73 6.07
C ASN A 200 -6.26 8.21 5.76
N PHE A 201 -6.33 8.58 4.47
CA PHE A 201 -6.08 9.96 4.04
C PHE A 201 -7.33 10.60 3.44
N GLU A 202 -7.52 11.89 3.72
CA GLU A 202 -8.57 12.68 3.08
C GLU A 202 -8.27 12.88 1.59
N CYS A 203 -9.30 12.65 0.77
CA CYS A 203 -9.30 12.90 -0.65
C CYS A 203 -10.39 13.89 -1.04
N THR A 204 -10.18 14.58 -2.16
CA THR A 204 -11.18 15.44 -2.79
C THR A 204 -11.80 14.69 -3.95
N VAL A 205 -13.13 14.57 -3.98
CA VAL A 205 -13.85 13.91 -5.08
C VAL A 205 -13.68 14.74 -6.35
N ASP A 206 -13.23 14.10 -7.42
CA ASP A 206 -12.99 14.78 -8.69
C ASP A 206 -14.31 15.06 -9.41
N LYS A 207 -14.28 16.01 -10.35
CA LYS A 207 -15.44 16.28 -11.19
C LYS A 207 -15.75 15.05 -12.05
N PRO A 208 -17.02 14.62 -12.15
CA PRO A 208 -17.40 13.49 -13.00
C PRO A 208 -16.96 13.73 -14.45
N GLN A 209 -16.41 12.69 -15.07
CA GLN A 209 -16.10 12.68 -16.49
C GLN A 209 -17.03 11.69 -17.21
N PRO A 210 -17.67 12.08 -18.32
CA PRO A 210 -18.55 11.17 -19.07
C PRO A 210 -17.80 9.92 -19.52
N GLY A 211 -18.34 8.74 -19.19
CA GLY A 211 -17.76 7.45 -19.58
C GLY A 211 -16.58 6.97 -18.72
N SER A 212 -16.13 7.75 -17.73
CA SER A 212 -15.09 7.36 -16.79
C SER A 212 -15.69 6.99 -15.43
N PRO A 213 -15.06 6.08 -14.67
CA PRO A 213 -15.43 5.86 -13.28
C PRO A 213 -15.19 7.13 -12.45
N ARG A 214 -15.85 7.20 -11.29
CA ARG A 214 -15.63 8.28 -10.33
C ARG A 214 -14.24 8.12 -9.70
N THR A 215 -13.55 9.24 -9.55
CA THR A 215 -12.22 9.30 -8.92
C THR A 215 -12.19 10.36 -7.82
N ALA A 216 -11.17 10.27 -6.98
CA ALA A 216 -10.82 11.28 -6.00
C ALA A 216 -9.30 11.50 -6.03
N THR A 217 -8.90 12.77 -5.92
CA THR A 217 -7.50 13.15 -5.71
C THR A 217 -7.18 13.09 -4.23
N CYS A 218 -6.26 12.20 -3.85
CA CYS A 218 -5.78 12.00 -2.49
C CYS A 218 -4.38 12.58 -2.31
N PHE A 219 -4.12 13.19 -1.16
CA PHE A 219 -2.78 13.67 -0.78
C PHE A 219 -2.21 12.75 0.28
N CYS A 220 -1.06 12.16 -0.01
CA CYS A 220 -0.54 11.02 0.72
C CYS A 220 0.96 11.19 1.00
N PRO A 221 1.45 10.70 2.15
CA PRO A 221 2.86 10.73 2.48
C PRO A 221 3.70 9.77 1.64
N ILE A 222 4.85 10.27 1.18
CA ILE A 222 5.88 9.50 0.51
C ILE A 222 6.78 8.84 1.57
N GLY A 223 7.00 7.53 1.43
CA GLY A 223 7.90 6.75 2.29
C GLY A 223 7.37 6.45 3.69
N GLU A 224 6.06 6.62 3.92
CA GLU A 224 5.37 6.14 5.11
C GLU A 224 4.93 4.67 4.91
N SER A 225 4.98 3.89 5.98
CA SER A 225 4.40 2.56 6.12
C SER A 225 2.92 2.66 6.52
N TYR A 226 2.16 1.55 6.59
CA TYR A 226 0.71 1.57 6.82
C TYR A 226 0.24 2.18 8.14
N ILE A 227 1.09 2.24 9.16
CA ILE A 227 0.71 2.65 10.53
C ILE A 227 1.63 3.74 11.07
N GLY A 228 1.85 4.81 10.29
CA GLY A 228 2.48 6.02 10.82
C GLY A 228 3.96 5.83 11.17
N HIS A 229 4.74 5.14 10.34
CA HIS A 229 6.18 5.14 10.52
C HIS A 229 6.88 5.14 9.17
N LYS A 230 8.13 5.63 9.14
CA LYS A 230 8.93 5.59 7.91
C LYS A 230 9.16 4.14 7.49
N ALA A 231 8.88 3.82 6.23
CA ALA A 231 9.19 2.52 5.66
C ALA A 231 10.69 2.22 5.76
N SER A 232 11.07 0.97 6.07
CA SER A 232 12.48 0.60 6.16
C SER A 232 13.05 0.43 4.75
N PRO A 233 14.28 0.91 4.48
CA PRO A 233 14.92 0.73 3.17
C PRO A 233 15.26 -0.73 2.87
N LYS A 234 15.14 -1.63 3.85
CA LYS A 234 15.34 -3.08 3.68
C LYS A 234 14.06 -3.79 3.26
N ASP A 235 12.92 -3.12 3.35
CA ASP A 235 11.63 -3.72 3.04
C ASP A 235 11.40 -3.62 1.54
N ALA A 236 10.95 -4.71 0.93
CA ALA A 236 10.34 -4.64 -0.39
C ALA A 236 8.97 -3.95 -0.27
N LEU A 237 8.34 -3.55 -1.37
CA LEU A 237 6.99 -2.98 -1.34
C LEU A 237 6.06 -3.85 -2.17
N GLU A 238 4.86 -4.10 -1.68
CA GLU A 238 3.77 -4.66 -2.48
C GLU A 238 2.90 -3.52 -3.00
N THR A 239 2.57 -3.55 -4.29
CA THR A 239 1.64 -2.60 -4.92
C THR A 239 0.71 -3.34 -5.87
N MET A 240 -0.51 -2.82 -6.02
CA MET A 240 -1.42 -3.24 -7.09
C MET A 240 -1.47 -2.21 -8.23
N ALA A 241 -0.69 -1.13 -8.14
CA ALA A 241 -0.59 -0.12 -9.17
C ALA A 241 0.25 -0.61 -10.35
N GLY A 242 -0.05 -0.10 -11.56
CA GLY A 242 0.75 -0.41 -12.74
C GLY A 242 0.59 -1.82 -13.31
N GLY A 243 -0.32 -2.65 -12.79
CA GLY A 243 -0.52 -4.05 -13.23
C GLY A 243 -0.73 -4.21 -14.74
N TYR A 244 -1.17 -3.14 -15.41
CA TYR A 244 -1.50 -3.12 -16.83
C TYR A 244 -0.60 -2.22 -17.67
N TYR A 245 0.49 -1.69 -17.09
CA TYR A 245 1.53 -1.06 -17.89
C TYR A 245 2.20 -2.07 -18.83
N PRO A 246 2.76 -1.63 -19.98
CA PRO A 246 3.53 -2.50 -20.86
C PRO A 246 4.70 -3.20 -20.14
N SER A 247 5.26 -2.53 -19.13
CA SER A 247 6.21 -3.09 -18.17
C SER A 247 5.68 -2.82 -16.76
N PRO A 248 5.04 -3.81 -16.10
CA PRO A 248 4.40 -3.59 -14.80
C PRO A 248 5.34 -3.00 -13.74
N THR A 249 6.59 -3.47 -13.71
CA THR A 249 7.64 -3.01 -12.78
C THR A 249 7.97 -1.52 -12.91
N GLN A 250 7.58 -0.88 -14.02
CA GLN A 250 7.71 0.57 -14.20
C GLN A 250 6.96 1.35 -13.09
N ALA A 251 5.89 0.79 -12.51
CA ALA A 251 5.19 1.45 -11.40
C ALA A 251 6.09 1.65 -10.18
N CYS A 252 7.09 0.80 -9.95
CA CYS A 252 8.02 0.92 -8.82
C CYS A 252 8.88 2.19 -8.84
N SER A 253 9.00 2.85 -10.00
CA SER A 253 9.68 4.16 -10.14
C SER A 253 8.73 5.35 -10.17
N GLN A 254 7.42 5.12 -10.03
CA GLN A 254 6.36 6.13 -10.13
C GLN A 254 5.62 6.36 -8.81
N LEU A 255 6.32 6.20 -7.68
CA LEU A 255 5.77 6.35 -6.32
C LEU A 255 4.44 5.62 -6.14
N PRO A 256 4.41 4.30 -6.40
CA PRO A 256 3.17 3.56 -6.41
C PRO A 256 2.56 3.56 -5.00
N VAL A 257 1.24 3.60 -4.94
CA VAL A 257 0.56 3.33 -3.68
C VAL A 257 0.84 1.89 -3.30
N SER A 258 1.44 1.71 -2.13
CA SER A 258 2.04 0.43 -1.76
C SER A 258 2.15 0.30 -0.25
N GLY A 259 2.56 -0.86 0.22
CA GLY A 259 3.15 -0.92 1.54
C GLY A 259 4.15 -2.05 1.73
N PRO A 260 4.88 -2.00 2.84
CA PRO A 260 6.14 -2.69 2.96
C PRO A 260 5.96 -4.20 3.21
N ILE A 261 6.63 -5.03 2.42
CA ILE A 261 6.84 -6.46 2.67
C ILE A 261 8.06 -6.59 3.57
N PRO A 262 7.89 -6.92 4.86
CA PRO A 262 9.02 -7.09 5.74
C PRO A 262 9.90 -8.23 5.26
N ALA A 263 11.22 -8.03 5.28
CA ALA A 263 12.20 -9.00 4.77
C ALA A 263 12.25 -10.34 5.54
N ASN A 264 11.55 -10.46 6.67
CA ASN A 264 11.58 -11.61 7.58
C ASN A 264 10.21 -12.29 7.75
N LEU A 265 9.29 -12.13 6.78
CA LEU A 265 8.07 -12.94 6.75
C LEU A 265 8.32 -14.33 6.15
#